data_AF-A0A927BR29-F1
#
_entry.id   AF-A0A927BR29-F1
#
_cell.length_a   1.000
_cell.length_b   1.000
_cell.length_c   1.000
_cell.angle_alpha   90.00
_cell.angle_beta   90.00
_cell.angle_gamma   90.00
#
_symmetry.space_group_name_H-M   'P 1'
#
loop_
_entity.id
_entity.type
_entity.pdbx_description
1 polymer ?
#
loop_
_entity_poly.entity_id
_entity_poly.type
_entity_poly.pdbx_seq_one_letter_code
_entity_poly.pdbx_strand_id
1 'polypeptide(L)'
;MLYRFCRGLLKLIFATLFPLRTVGLDNIPATGPALLCSNHISNIDPTTVGVKVRRKVHYMAKSELFSFKPAGKFLRSLGAFPVNRGGVSKESIRTALKLLKDGHVMGIFPEGTRGSGGAAKKGAAMIALRSGAPVIPVRIIGSYRPFRRLTIVYGKPIDLTEVAASAAPDMLEQATEVIMKEIHSLSA
;
A
#
# COMPACT_ATOMS: atom_id res chain seq x y z
N MET A 1 -0.27 19.73 10.79
CA MET A 1 -0.87 20.81 9.99
C MET A 1 -0.78 20.52 8.48
N LEU A 2 0.42 20.49 7.87
CA LEU A 2 0.61 20.28 6.42
C LEU A 2 -0.04 18.99 5.86
N TYR A 3 0.19 17.84 6.50
CA TYR A 3 -0.44 16.56 6.08
C TYR A 3 -1.97 16.64 6.03
N ARG A 4 -2.60 17.27 7.03
CA ARG A 4 -4.06 17.42 7.10
C ARG A 4 -4.58 18.37 6.01
N PHE A 5 -3.85 19.46 5.74
CA PHE A 5 -4.16 20.40 4.68
C PHE A 5 -4.08 19.75 3.29
N CYS A 6 -2.95 19.12 2.96
CA CYS A 6 -2.78 18.43 1.68
C CYS A 6 -3.78 17.31 1.49
N ARG A 7 -4.07 16.56 2.55
CA ARG A 7 -5.11 15.53 2.54
C ARG A 7 -6.50 16.13 2.31
N GLY A 8 -6.80 17.30 2.87
CA GLY A 8 -8.03 18.05 2.61
C GLY A 8 -8.15 18.50 1.15
N LEU A 9 -7.08 19.08 0.59
CA LEU A 9 -7.02 19.50 -0.80
C LEU A 9 -7.14 18.32 -1.76
N LEU A 10 -6.43 17.21 -1.50
CA LEU A 10 -6.57 15.98 -2.28
C LEU A 10 -7.98 15.41 -2.17
N LYS A 11 -8.60 15.40 -0.98
CA LYS A 11 -10.00 14.99 -0.85
C LYS A 11 -10.93 15.84 -1.72
N LEU A 12 -10.69 17.14 -1.81
CA LEU A 12 -11.47 18.05 -2.66
C LEU A 12 -11.26 17.73 -4.14
N ILE A 13 -10.01 17.58 -4.59
CA ILE A 13 -9.67 17.22 -5.97
C ILE A 13 -10.25 15.85 -6.37
N PHE A 14 -10.13 14.84 -5.52
CA PHE A 14 -10.71 13.52 -5.77
C PHE A 14 -12.25 13.57 -5.70
N ALA A 15 -12.85 14.38 -4.83
CA ALA A 15 -14.30 14.55 -4.80
C ALA A 15 -14.85 15.15 -6.11
N THR A 16 -14.08 15.97 -6.81
CA THR A 16 -14.51 16.65 -8.04
C THR A 16 -14.07 15.95 -9.33
N LEU A 17 -12.83 15.46 -9.41
CA LEU A 17 -12.28 14.88 -10.64
C LEU A 17 -12.38 13.36 -10.72
N PHE A 18 -12.39 12.65 -9.58
CA PHE A 18 -12.37 11.18 -9.54
C PHE A 18 -13.25 10.67 -8.39
N PRO A 19 -14.59 10.73 -8.48
CA PRO A 19 -15.49 10.37 -7.38
C PRO A 19 -15.11 9.01 -6.77
N LEU A 20 -14.64 9.01 -5.51
CA LEU A 20 -14.17 7.80 -4.83
C LEU A 20 -15.28 7.18 -3.99
N ARG A 21 -15.66 5.95 -4.33
CA ARG A 21 -16.44 5.07 -3.45
C ARG A 21 -15.47 4.17 -2.69
N THR A 22 -15.65 4.05 -1.38
CA THR A 22 -14.84 3.16 -0.53
C THR A 22 -15.74 2.18 0.20
N VAL A 23 -15.35 0.91 0.23
CA VAL A 23 -16.06 -0.18 0.92
C VAL A 23 -15.09 -0.87 1.87
N GLY A 24 -15.53 -1.18 3.10
CA GLY A 24 -14.73 -1.97 4.04
C GLY A 24 -13.60 -1.21 4.77
N LEU A 25 -13.64 0.13 4.80
CA LEU A 25 -12.63 0.93 5.51
C LEU A 25 -12.45 0.55 6.99
N ASP A 26 -13.50 0.05 7.63
CA ASP A 26 -13.49 -0.38 9.02
C ASP A 26 -12.73 -1.71 9.25
N ASN A 27 -12.36 -2.42 8.17
CA ASN A 27 -11.44 -3.58 8.25
C ASN A 27 -10.00 -3.16 8.57
N ILE A 28 -9.65 -1.88 8.40
CA ILE A 28 -8.33 -1.36 8.78
C ILE A 28 -8.30 -1.12 10.30
N PRO A 29 -7.39 -1.77 11.04
CA PRO A 29 -7.26 -1.55 12.48
C PRO A 29 -7.12 -0.07 12.86
N ALA A 30 -7.89 0.37 13.87
CA ALA A 30 -7.86 1.75 14.36
C ALA A 30 -6.51 2.13 15.00
N THR A 31 -5.81 1.15 15.57
CA THR A 31 -4.49 1.26 16.21
C THR A 31 -3.61 0.08 15.81
N GLY A 32 -2.31 0.14 16.11
CA GLY A 32 -1.36 -0.95 15.80
C GLY A 32 -0.95 -1.03 14.31
N PRO A 33 -0.09 -2.00 13.93
CA PRO A 33 0.35 -2.17 12.56
C PRO A 33 -0.80 -2.52 11.60
N ALA A 34 -0.67 -2.11 10.33
CA ALA A 34 -1.49 -2.67 9.25
C ALA A 34 -0.73 -2.56 7.92
N LEU A 35 -0.75 -3.64 7.12
CA LEU A 35 -0.16 -3.68 5.79
C LEU A 35 -1.26 -3.72 4.74
N LEU A 36 -1.44 -2.65 3.98
CA LEU A 36 -2.39 -2.57 2.87
C LEU A 36 -1.70 -3.09 1.60
N CYS A 37 -2.17 -4.19 1.03
CA CYS A 37 -1.66 -4.77 -0.21
C CYS A 37 -2.66 -4.51 -1.34
N SER A 38 -2.25 -3.76 -2.38
CA SER A 38 -3.16 -3.35 -3.46
C SER A 38 -2.69 -3.75 -4.85
N ASN A 39 -3.64 -3.93 -5.77
CA ASN A 39 -3.35 -3.89 -7.21
C ASN A 39 -2.81 -2.50 -7.63
N HIS A 40 -2.09 -2.44 -8.75
CA HIS A 40 -1.45 -1.21 -9.23
C HIS A 40 -1.82 -0.89 -10.68
N ILE A 41 -2.69 0.09 -10.87
CA ILE A 41 -3.18 0.53 -12.18
C ILE A 41 -2.71 1.95 -12.57
N SER A 42 -2.13 2.72 -11.65
CA SER A 42 -1.58 4.06 -11.91
C SER A 42 -0.60 4.58 -10.85
N ASN A 43 0.26 5.51 -11.23
CA ASN A 43 1.20 6.19 -10.31
C ASN A 43 0.51 6.95 -9.15
N ILE A 44 -0.78 7.29 -9.29
CA ILE A 44 -1.55 7.99 -8.25
C ILE A 44 -2.22 7.05 -7.24
N ASP A 45 -2.12 5.73 -7.43
CA ASP A 45 -2.70 4.73 -6.53
C ASP A 45 -2.33 4.89 -5.05
N PRO A 46 -1.08 5.22 -4.66
CA PRO A 46 -0.75 5.48 -3.25
C PRO A 46 -1.64 6.57 -2.63
N THR A 47 -1.95 7.60 -3.41
CA THR A 47 -2.81 8.69 -2.95
C THR A 47 -4.27 8.24 -2.90
N THR A 48 -4.72 7.57 -3.96
CA THR A 48 -6.09 7.05 -4.08
C THR A 48 -6.43 6.09 -2.94
N VAL A 49 -5.56 5.13 -2.65
CA VAL A 49 -5.72 4.14 -1.57
C VAL A 49 -5.67 4.81 -0.20
N GLY A 50 -4.80 5.80 0.02
CA GLY A 50 -4.61 6.41 1.33
C GLY A 50 -5.60 7.53 1.70
N VAL A 51 -6.22 8.21 0.73
CA VAL A 51 -6.91 9.50 0.97
C VAL A 51 -8.09 9.39 1.95
N LYS A 52 -8.85 8.28 1.91
CA LYS A 52 -9.99 8.03 2.80
C LYS A 52 -9.63 7.26 4.08
N VAL A 53 -8.46 6.61 4.14
CA VAL A 53 -8.00 5.84 5.32
C VAL A 53 -7.80 6.78 6.51
N ARG A 54 -8.44 6.53 7.66
CA ARG A 54 -8.40 7.45 8.81
C ARG A 54 -6.97 7.76 9.26
N ARG A 55 -6.11 6.74 9.25
CA ARG A 55 -4.70 6.77 9.69
C ARG A 55 -3.77 7.18 8.55
N LYS A 56 -2.60 7.72 8.88
CA LYS A 56 -1.57 8.06 7.88
C LYS A 56 -1.00 6.77 7.29
N VAL A 57 -1.08 6.62 5.98
CA VAL A 57 -0.50 5.49 5.25
C VAL A 57 0.88 5.87 4.72
N HIS A 58 1.85 4.99 4.94
CA HIS A 58 3.22 5.16 4.49
C HIS A 58 3.49 4.34 3.23
N TYR A 59 4.19 4.92 2.26
CA TYR A 59 4.47 4.29 0.98
C TYR A 59 5.93 4.40 0.60
N MET A 60 6.43 3.37 -0.07
CA MET A 60 7.71 3.43 -0.78
C MET A 60 7.57 4.33 -2.01
N ALA A 61 8.51 5.25 -2.20
CA ALA A 61 8.55 6.12 -3.37
C ALA A 61 9.98 6.25 -3.90
N LYS A 62 10.13 6.42 -5.21
CA LYS A 62 11.43 6.53 -5.89
C LYS A 62 12.28 7.66 -5.28
N SER A 63 13.56 7.38 -4.99
CA SER A 63 14.46 8.33 -4.32
C SER A 63 14.66 9.63 -5.12
N GLU A 64 14.52 9.58 -6.44
CA GLU A 64 14.60 10.76 -7.32
C GLU A 64 13.53 11.80 -7.00
N LEU A 65 12.35 11.37 -6.51
CA LEU A 65 11.28 12.27 -6.09
C LEU A 65 11.65 13.10 -4.85
N PHE A 66 12.69 12.67 -4.11
CA PHE A 66 13.18 13.35 -2.92
C PHE A 66 14.44 14.20 -3.17
N SER A 67 14.96 14.21 -4.40
CA SER A 67 16.17 14.96 -4.78
C SER A 67 16.03 16.47 -4.53
N PHE A 68 14.86 17.03 -4.87
CA PHE A 68 14.55 18.42 -4.58
C PHE A 68 14.06 18.59 -3.13
N LYS A 69 14.85 19.28 -2.29
CA LYS A 69 14.61 19.39 -0.83
C LYS A 69 13.17 19.79 -0.44
N PRO A 70 12.51 20.78 -1.06
CA PRO A 70 11.11 21.10 -0.77
C PRO A 70 10.15 19.96 -1.10
N ALA A 71 10.25 19.36 -2.29
CA ALA A 71 9.43 18.22 -2.69
C ALA A 71 9.69 16.99 -1.81
N GLY A 72 10.94 16.72 -1.46
CA GLY A 72 11.30 15.63 -0.56
C GLY A 72 10.72 15.80 0.85
N LYS A 73 10.79 17.01 1.43
CA LYS A 73 10.13 17.31 2.72
C LYS A 73 8.62 17.14 2.62
N PHE A 74 8.01 17.61 1.53
CA PHE A 74 6.59 17.47 1.27
C PHE A 74 6.15 16.00 1.21
N LEU A 75 6.83 15.18 0.40
CA LEU A 75 6.54 13.74 0.28
C LEU A 75 6.69 12.98 1.60
N ARG A 76 7.73 13.28 2.40
CA ARG A 76 7.89 12.71 3.74
C ARG A 76 6.73 13.11 4.67
N SER A 77 6.28 14.37 4.57
CA SER A 77 5.11 14.84 5.33
C SER A 77 3.84 14.06 4.95
N LEU A 78 3.74 13.60 3.70
CA LEU A 78 2.66 12.75 3.19
C LEU A 78 2.78 11.27 3.57
N GLY A 79 3.92 10.84 4.11
CA GLY A 79 4.16 9.45 4.52
C GLY A 79 5.01 8.64 3.53
N ALA A 80 5.45 9.25 2.44
CA ALA A 80 6.35 8.60 1.51
C ALA A 80 7.78 8.54 2.06
N PHE A 81 8.48 7.44 1.79
CA PHE A 81 9.91 7.29 2.11
C PHE A 81 10.68 6.76 0.88
N PRO A 82 11.95 7.17 0.70
CA PRO A 82 12.70 6.90 -0.51
C PRO A 82 13.10 5.42 -0.64
N VAL A 83 13.10 4.90 -1.87
CA VAL A 83 13.70 3.62 -2.26
C VAL A 83 14.59 3.82 -3.48
N ASN A 84 15.69 3.05 -3.58
CA ASN A 84 16.69 3.20 -4.63
C ASN A 84 16.20 2.66 -6.00
N ARG A 85 16.85 3.14 -7.06
CA ARG A 85 16.72 2.57 -8.42
C ARG A 85 17.07 1.08 -8.37
N GLY A 86 16.12 0.23 -8.78
CA GLY A 86 16.20 -1.23 -8.65
C GLY A 86 15.06 -1.84 -7.83
N GLY A 87 14.32 -1.03 -7.06
CA GLY A 87 13.11 -1.45 -6.36
C GLY A 87 13.34 -1.76 -4.88
N VAL A 88 12.75 -2.86 -4.41
CA VAL A 88 12.76 -3.25 -2.99
C VAL A 88 14.17 -3.73 -2.59
N SER A 89 14.90 -2.91 -1.82
CA SER A 89 16.18 -3.26 -1.21
C SER A 89 16.03 -3.73 0.24
N LYS A 90 17.09 -4.33 0.81
CA LYS A 90 17.12 -4.74 2.23
C LYS A 90 16.84 -3.57 3.18
N GLU A 91 17.32 -2.38 2.86
CA GLU A 91 17.12 -1.15 3.63
C GLU A 91 15.66 -0.69 3.57
N SER A 92 15.03 -0.78 2.39
CA SER A 92 13.62 -0.44 2.22
C SER A 92 12.71 -1.41 2.99
N ILE A 93 13.03 -2.71 2.99
CA ILE A 93 12.32 -3.72 3.79
C ILE A 93 12.51 -3.44 5.28
N ARG A 94 13.74 -3.14 5.73
CA ARG A 94 14.00 -2.81 7.15
C ARG A 94 13.20 -1.58 7.58
N THR A 95 13.10 -0.56 6.73
CA THR A 95 12.31 0.65 7.00
C THR A 95 10.82 0.33 7.08
N ALA A 96 10.31 -0.49 6.15
CA ALA A 96 8.94 -0.99 6.16
C ALA A 96 8.59 -1.74 7.45
N LEU A 97 9.44 -2.70 7.84
CA LEU A 97 9.28 -3.47 9.07
C LEU A 97 9.32 -2.59 10.31
N LYS A 98 10.19 -1.57 10.34
CA LYS A 98 10.23 -0.59 11.43
C LYS A 98 8.93 0.20 11.53
N LEU A 99 8.41 0.71 10.42
CA LEU A 99 7.15 1.46 10.40
C LEU A 99 5.99 0.61 10.95
N LEU A 100 5.90 -0.67 10.54
CA LEU A 100 4.89 -1.58 11.06
C LEU A 100 5.12 -1.87 12.56
N LYS A 101 6.36 -2.14 12.98
CA LYS A 101 6.70 -2.33 14.40
C LYS A 101 6.31 -1.13 15.27
N ASP A 102 6.48 0.08 14.75
CA ASP A 102 6.10 1.34 15.42
C ASP A 102 4.57 1.58 15.38
N GLY A 103 3.79 0.63 14.88
CA GLY A 103 2.33 0.65 14.85
C GLY A 103 1.75 1.54 13.76
N HIS A 104 2.47 1.79 12.65
CA HIS A 104 1.96 2.56 11.52
C HIS A 104 1.24 1.70 10.48
N VAL A 105 0.48 2.37 9.60
CA VAL A 105 -0.11 1.75 8.41
C VAL A 105 0.83 1.91 7.24
N MET A 106 1.13 0.82 6.55
CA MET A 106 1.97 0.81 5.36
C MET A 106 1.17 0.32 4.16
N GLY A 107 1.35 0.94 3.00
CA GLY A 107 0.80 0.45 1.74
C GLY A 107 1.90 -0.08 0.81
N ILE A 108 1.60 -1.18 0.13
CA ILE A 108 2.46 -1.83 -0.85
C ILE A 108 1.65 -2.37 -2.03
N PHE A 109 2.31 -2.43 -3.19
CA PHE A 109 1.70 -2.83 -4.46
C PHE A 109 2.38 -4.10 -5.00
N PRO A 110 1.95 -5.30 -4.58
CA PRO A 110 2.60 -6.55 -4.98
C PRO A 110 2.55 -6.83 -6.48
N GLU A 111 1.65 -6.22 -7.26
CA GLU A 111 1.55 -6.47 -8.71
C GLU A 111 2.79 -6.07 -9.51
N GLY A 112 3.44 -4.96 -9.14
CA GLY A 112 4.63 -4.43 -9.83
C GLY A 112 4.46 -4.20 -11.34
N THR A 113 5.46 -3.59 -11.97
CA THR A 113 5.55 -3.47 -13.43
C THR A 113 6.43 -4.58 -14.01
N ARG A 114 6.11 -5.08 -15.22
CA ARG A 114 6.92 -6.09 -15.93
C ARG A 114 8.41 -5.72 -15.89
N GLY A 115 9.27 -6.67 -15.50
CA GLY A 115 10.71 -6.48 -15.27
C GLY A 115 11.12 -6.25 -13.81
N SER A 116 10.25 -5.66 -12.97
CA SER A 116 10.47 -5.45 -11.52
C SER A 116 9.47 -6.18 -10.62
N GLY A 117 8.43 -6.77 -11.21
CA GLY A 117 7.31 -7.42 -10.49
C GLY A 117 7.73 -8.56 -9.56
N GLY A 118 8.76 -9.35 -9.91
CA GLY A 118 9.23 -10.43 -9.04
C GLY A 118 9.77 -9.94 -7.69
N ALA A 119 10.52 -8.83 -7.69
CA ALA A 119 11.07 -8.24 -6.46
C ALA A 119 9.99 -7.54 -5.62
N ALA A 120 9.01 -6.90 -6.26
CA ALA A 120 7.87 -6.27 -5.57
C ALA A 120 6.98 -7.32 -4.87
N LYS A 121 6.66 -8.42 -5.57
CA LYS A 121 5.93 -9.57 -5.04
C LYS A 121 6.62 -10.17 -3.81
N LYS A 122 7.89 -10.58 -3.98
CA LYS A 122 8.70 -11.15 -2.88
C LYS A 122 8.88 -10.17 -1.72
N GLY A 123 9.03 -8.87 -2.02
CA GLY A 123 9.12 -7.82 -1.00
C GLY A 123 7.86 -7.69 -0.16
N ALA A 124 6.67 -7.70 -0.78
CA ALA A 124 5.40 -7.63 -0.09
C ALA A 124 5.17 -8.86 0.81
N ALA A 125 5.39 -10.07 0.29
CA ALA A 125 5.28 -11.30 1.07
C ALA A 125 6.28 -11.32 2.24
N MET A 126 7.52 -10.90 2.01
CA MET A 126 8.55 -10.80 3.05
C MET A 126 8.13 -9.85 4.18
N ILE A 127 7.58 -8.68 3.84
CA ILE A 127 7.11 -7.70 4.82
C ILE A 127 5.90 -8.25 5.58
N ALA A 128 4.94 -8.87 4.89
CA ALA A 128 3.76 -9.49 5.50
C ALA A 128 4.15 -10.52 6.56
N LEU A 129 4.95 -11.52 6.18
CA LEU A 129 5.32 -12.63 7.05
C LEU A 129 6.21 -12.20 8.22
N ARG A 130 7.19 -11.31 7.98
CA ARG A 130 8.13 -10.90 9.04
C ARG A 130 7.57 -9.85 9.99
N SER A 131 6.59 -9.07 9.57
CA SER A 131 6.03 -8.01 10.43
C SER A 131 5.00 -8.56 11.43
N GLY A 132 4.33 -9.66 11.11
CA GLY A 132 3.15 -10.12 11.85
C GLY A 132 1.98 -9.12 11.81
N ALA A 133 2.05 -8.11 10.94
CA ALA A 133 1.00 -7.11 10.80
C ALA A 133 -0.23 -7.73 10.11
N PRO A 134 -1.46 -7.35 10.49
CA PRO A 134 -2.66 -7.66 9.72
C PRO A 134 -2.50 -7.18 8.26
N VAL A 135 -2.60 -8.12 7.32
CA VAL A 135 -2.50 -7.82 5.88
C VAL A 135 -3.89 -7.57 5.35
N ILE A 136 -4.17 -6.35 4.94
CA ILE A 136 -5.47 -5.94 4.40
C ILE A 136 -5.37 -5.94 2.87
N PRO A 137 -6.09 -6.83 2.16
CA PRO A 137 -6.14 -6.78 0.71
C PRO A 137 -6.97 -5.58 0.29
N VAL A 138 -6.50 -4.87 -0.72
CA VAL A 138 -7.16 -3.68 -1.26
C VAL A 138 -7.27 -3.83 -2.77
N ARG A 139 -8.44 -3.51 -3.32
CA ARG A 139 -8.64 -3.49 -4.76
C ARG A 139 -9.17 -2.15 -5.24
N ILE A 140 -8.45 -1.58 -6.21
CA ILE A 140 -8.86 -0.43 -7.00
C ILE A 140 -9.60 -0.96 -8.23
N ILE A 141 -10.87 -0.58 -8.36
CA ILE A 141 -11.76 -1.00 -9.44
C ILE A 141 -12.17 0.24 -10.24
N GLY A 142 -11.96 0.17 -11.56
CA GLY A 142 -12.28 1.21 -12.51
C GLY A 142 -11.06 1.70 -13.28
N SER A 143 -11.16 2.90 -13.85
CA SER A 143 -10.05 3.55 -14.58
C SER A 143 -10.00 5.03 -14.25
N TYR A 144 -8.79 5.60 -14.24
CA TYR A 144 -8.60 7.03 -14.00
C TYR A 144 -9.07 7.84 -15.21
N ARG A 145 -10.34 8.23 -15.19
CA ARG A 145 -10.96 9.13 -16.18
C ARG A 145 -11.70 10.26 -15.45
N PRO A 146 -11.63 11.51 -15.94
CA PRO A 146 -12.35 12.62 -15.33
C PRO A 146 -13.83 12.30 -15.15
N PHE A 147 -14.37 12.63 -13.98
CA PHE A 147 -15.77 12.45 -13.58
C PHE A 147 -16.27 10.99 -13.54
N ARG A 148 -15.39 10.00 -13.76
CA ARG A 148 -15.73 8.60 -13.59
C ARG A 148 -15.40 8.12 -12.19
N ARG A 149 -16.33 7.35 -11.63
CA ARG A 149 -16.20 6.80 -10.29
C ARG A 149 -15.11 5.73 -10.26
N LEU A 150 -14.26 5.80 -9.25
CA LEU A 150 -13.35 4.73 -8.85
C LEU A 150 -13.86 4.12 -7.54
N THR A 151 -13.82 2.79 -7.45
CA THR A 151 -14.18 2.09 -6.22
C THR A 151 -12.94 1.45 -5.59
N ILE A 152 -12.77 1.64 -4.29
CA ILE A 152 -11.70 1.03 -3.50
C ILE A 152 -12.36 0.12 -2.48
N VAL A 153 -12.05 -1.17 -2.57
CA VAL A 153 -12.54 -2.20 -1.64
C VAL A 153 -11.40 -2.57 -0.71
N TYR A 154 -11.59 -2.42 0.59
CA TYR A 154 -10.67 -2.88 1.63
C TYR A 154 -11.26 -4.16 2.23
N GLY A 155 -10.61 -5.30 1.96
CA GLY A 155 -11.06 -6.61 2.43
C GLY A 155 -10.79 -6.85 3.92
N LYS A 156 -11.21 -8.01 4.42
CA LYS A 156 -10.86 -8.46 5.77
C LYS A 156 -9.36 -8.82 5.83
N PRO A 157 -8.73 -8.76 7.02
CA PRO A 157 -7.36 -9.23 7.19
C PRO A 157 -7.18 -10.66 6.65
N ILE A 158 -6.13 -10.86 5.86
CA ILE A 158 -5.74 -12.17 5.34
C ILE A 158 -5.09 -12.96 6.47
N ASP A 159 -5.52 -14.22 6.60
CA ASP A 159 -4.84 -15.19 7.44
C ASP A 159 -3.65 -15.80 6.67
N LEU A 160 -2.44 -15.56 7.16
CA LEU A 160 -1.20 -16.13 6.61
C LEU A 160 -0.56 -17.14 7.59
N THR A 161 -1.28 -17.57 8.62
CA THR A 161 -0.75 -18.41 9.71
C THR A 161 -0.25 -19.76 9.18
N GLU A 162 -1.04 -20.42 8.31
CA GLU A 162 -0.65 -21.71 7.71
C GLU A 162 0.60 -21.58 6.83
N VAL A 163 0.67 -20.52 6.03
CA VAL A 163 1.83 -20.25 5.16
C VAL A 163 3.07 -19.96 6.01
N ALA A 164 2.93 -19.22 7.11
CA ALA A 164 4.04 -18.95 8.03
C ALA A 164 4.52 -20.22 8.75
N ALA A 165 3.61 -21.15 9.06
CA ALA A 165 3.91 -22.39 9.78
C ALA A 165 4.58 -23.46 8.91
N SER A 166 4.35 -23.47 7.60
CA SER A 166 4.85 -24.53 6.70
C SER A 166 6.38 -24.60 6.60
N ALA A 167 7.09 -23.51 6.96
CA ALA A 167 8.55 -23.37 6.81
C ALA A 167 9.09 -23.75 5.41
N ALA A 168 8.22 -23.74 4.39
CA ALA A 168 8.53 -24.29 3.09
C ALA A 168 9.49 -23.38 2.29
N PRO A 169 10.35 -23.94 1.42
CA PRO A 169 11.27 -23.16 0.58
C PRO A 169 10.59 -22.10 -0.30
N ASP A 170 9.33 -22.34 -0.66
CA ASP A 170 8.47 -21.52 -1.51
C ASP A 170 7.47 -20.65 -0.72
N MET A 171 7.60 -20.55 0.60
CA MET A 171 6.70 -19.78 1.48
C MET A 171 6.40 -18.36 0.98
N LEU A 172 7.40 -17.64 0.45
CA LEU A 172 7.21 -16.28 -0.07
C LEU A 172 6.33 -16.25 -1.32
N GLU A 173 6.41 -17.29 -2.15
CA GLU A 173 5.60 -17.44 -3.35
C GLU A 173 4.16 -17.77 -2.97
N GLN A 174 3.95 -18.75 -2.08
CA GLN A 174 2.63 -19.08 -1.53
C GLN A 174 1.96 -17.87 -0.88
N ALA A 175 2.68 -17.13 -0.03
CA ALA A 175 2.14 -15.92 0.59
C ALA A 175 1.78 -14.85 -0.45
N THR A 176 2.59 -14.70 -1.51
CA THR A 176 2.27 -13.80 -2.61
C THR A 176 0.99 -14.24 -3.31
N GLU A 177 0.85 -15.52 -3.63
CA GLU A 177 -0.33 -16.07 -4.31
C GLU A 177 -1.59 -15.86 -3.50
N VAL A 178 -1.56 -16.15 -2.19
CA VAL A 178 -2.69 -15.90 -1.29
C VAL A 178 -3.05 -14.42 -1.29
N ILE A 179 -2.08 -13.51 -1.09
CA ILE A 179 -2.34 -12.06 -1.09
C ILE A 179 -2.94 -11.60 -2.42
N MET A 180 -2.38 -12.06 -3.54
CA MET A 180 -2.83 -11.69 -4.88
C MET A 180 -4.24 -12.24 -5.17
N LYS A 181 -4.51 -13.49 -4.81
CA LYS A 181 -5.83 -14.12 -4.94
C LYS A 181 -6.88 -13.35 -4.15
N GLU A 182 -6.57 -12.98 -2.91
CA GLU A 182 -7.48 -12.20 -2.06
C GLU A 182 -7.75 -10.82 -2.66
N ILE A 183 -6.73 -10.10 -3.12
CA ILE A 183 -6.89 -8.81 -3.84
C ILE A 183 -7.82 -8.99 -5.05
N HIS A 184 -7.64 -10.05 -5.84
CA HIS A 184 -8.42 -10.32 -7.06
C HIS A 184 -9.80 -10.91 -6.80
N SER A 185 -10.09 -11.38 -5.60
CA SER A 185 -11.43 -11.82 -5.18
C SER A 185 -12.35 -10.65 -4.81
N LEU A 186 -11.76 -9.51 -4.40
CA LEU A 186 -12.53 -8.35 -3.98
C LEU A 186 -13.37 -7.78 -5.11
N SER A 187 -14.65 -7.53 -4.82
CA SER A 187 -15.64 -6.90 -5.68
C SER A 187 -16.49 -5.89 -4.87
N ALA A 188 -17.24 -5.02 -5.56
CA ALA A 188 -17.83 -3.78 -5.03
C ALA A 188 -19.36 -3.77 -4.97
#